data_AF-A0A7W8EYF1-F1
#
_entry.id   AF-A0A7W8EYF1-F1
#
_cell.length_a   1.000
_cell.length_b   1.000
_cell.length_c   1.000
_cell.angle_alpha   90.00
_cell.angle_beta   90.00
_cell.angle_gamma   90.00
#
_symmetry.space_group_name_H-M   'P 1'
#
loop_
_entity.id
_entity.type
_entity.pdbx_description
1 polymer ?
#
loop_
_entity_poly.entity_id
_entity_poly.type
_entity_poly.pdbx_seq_one_letter_code
_entity_poly.pdbx_strand_id
1 'polypeptide(L)'
;MNAIWVEVVRRNPGDHGKGFIPQPKRWIVEQVNGTSLWHRRLARRYGHRPATSTSRASWASIVNMTRRLTTPAPTRRDALELAA
;
A
#
# COMPACT_ATOMS: atom_id res chain seq x y z
N MET A 1 21.05 21.98 -14.93
CA MET A 1 19.58 21.98 -14.69
C MET A 1 19.00 20.88 -15.56
N ASN A 2 18.48 19.80 -14.97
CA ASN A 2 17.91 18.71 -15.76
C ASN A 2 16.43 19.01 -16.00
N ALA A 3 16.04 19.14 -17.27
CA ALA A 3 14.66 19.31 -17.68
C ALA A 3 13.88 18.01 -17.43
N ILE A 4 12.67 18.11 -16.89
CA ILE A 4 11.75 16.99 -16.73
C ILE A 4 10.80 17.01 -17.93
N TRP A 5 10.78 15.91 -18.68
CA TRP A 5 9.88 15.74 -19.81
C TRP A 5 8.66 14.91 -19.39
N VAL A 6 7.47 15.32 -19.85
CA VAL A 6 6.20 14.63 -19.59
C VAL A 6 5.63 14.18 -20.92
N GLU A 7 5.32 12.89 -21.05
CA GLU A 7 4.62 12.32 -22.20
C GLU A 7 3.15 12.10 -21.83
N VAL A 8 2.24 12.66 -22.63
CA VAL A 8 0.80 12.44 -22.46
C VAL A 8 0.42 11.16 -23.21
N VAL A 9 0.33 10.04 -22.49
CA VAL A 9 -0.08 8.75 -23.04
C VAL A 9 -1.61 8.68 -23.15
N ARG A 10 -2.11 8.45 -24.37
CA ARG A 10 -3.55 8.24 -24.62
C ARG A 10 -4.01 6.92 -23.98
N ARG A 11 -5.19 6.92 -23.36
CA ARG A 11 -5.81 5.69 -22.85
C ARG A 11 -6.00 4.68 -23.98
N ASN A 12 -5.87 3.39 -23.65
CA ASN A 12 -6.05 2.30 -24.59
C ASN A 12 -7.46 2.38 -25.24
N PRO A 13 -7.57 2.44 -26.58
CA PRO A 13 -8.85 2.44 -27.29
C PRO A 13 -9.77 1.28 -26.89
N GLY A 14 -9.20 0.11 -26.57
CA GLY A 14 -9.96 -1.07 -26.11
C GLY A 14 -10.58 -0.94 -24.71
N ASP A 15 -10.25 0.13 -23.98
CA ASP A 15 -10.81 0.48 -22.69
C ASP A 15 -11.85 1.61 -22.79
N HIS A 16 -12.18 2.08 -24.00
CA HIS A 16 -13.28 3.03 -24.20
C HIS A 16 -14.61 2.41 -23.73
N GLY A 17 -15.32 3.12 -22.84
CA GLY A 17 -16.57 2.65 -22.24
C GLY A 17 -16.37 1.65 -21.09
N LYS A 18 -15.18 1.07 -20.93
CA LYS A 18 -14.82 0.32 -19.72
C LYS A 18 -14.42 1.33 -18.66
N GLY A 19 -15.17 1.36 -17.56
CA GLY A 19 -14.81 2.17 -16.40
C GLY A 19 -13.45 1.76 -15.81
N PHE A 20 -13.13 2.29 -14.65
CA PHE A 20 -11.93 1.86 -13.94
C PHE A 20 -11.98 0.33 -13.67
N ILE A 21 -11.07 -0.43 -14.27
CA ILE A 21 -10.95 -1.87 -14.03
C ILE A 21 -9.95 -2.07 -12.88
N PRO A 22 -10.40 -2.50 -11.68
CA PRO A 22 -9.49 -2.79 -10.59
C PRO A 22 -8.58 -3.96 -11.00
N GLN A 23 -7.26 -3.74 -10.92
CA GLN A 23 -6.28 -4.80 -11.13
C GLN A 23 -6.45 -5.85 -10.01
N PRO A 24 -6.57 -7.16 -10.30
CA PRO A 24 -6.86 -8.17 -9.27
C PRO A 24 -5.89 -8.19 -8.09
N LYS A 25 -4.65 -7.76 -8.29
CA LYS A 25 -3.60 -7.69 -7.25
C LYS A 25 -3.33 -6.28 -6.71
N ARG A 26 -4.09 -5.26 -7.14
CA ARG A 26 -3.89 -3.86 -6.73
C ARG A 26 -4.03 -3.67 -5.23
N TRP A 27 -4.93 -4.43 -4.59
CA TRP A 27 -5.20 -4.34 -3.16
C TRP A 27 -3.95 -4.56 -2.31
N ILE A 28 -2.98 -5.37 -2.78
CA ILE A 28 -1.72 -5.60 -2.07
C ILE A 28 -0.89 -4.32 -2.04
N VAL A 29 -0.79 -3.62 -3.18
CA VAL A 29 -0.07 -2.34 -3.30
C VAL A 29 -0.74 -1.28 -2.42
N GLU A 30 -2.06 -1.20 -2.47
CA GLU A 30 -2.83 -0.27 -1.65
C GLU A 30 -2.69 -0.56 -0.16
N GLN A 31 -2.67 -1.82 0.26
CA GLN A 31 -2.45 -2.23 1.65
C GLN A 31 -1.03 -1.91 2.14
N VAL A 32 -0.01 -2.08 1.30
CA VAL A 32 1.37 -1.68 1.62
C VAL A 32 1.49 -0.17 1.75
N ASN A 33 0.87 0.59 0.84
CA ASN A 33 0.82 2.05 0.93
C ASN A 33 0.07 2.52 2.17
N GLY A 34 -1.06 1.89 2.51
CA GLY A 34 -1.80 2.15 3.74
C GLY A 34 -0.93 1.93 4.97
N THR A 35 -0.24 0.79 5.06
CA THR A 35 0.69 0.48 6.16
C THR A 35 1.83 1.49 6.23
N SER A 36 2.38 1.91 5.09
CA SER A 36 3.45 2.90 5.00
C SER A 36 2.99 4.30 5.42
N LEU A 37 1.76 4.68 5.09
CA LEU A 37 1.12 5.94 5.49
C LEU A 37 0.80 5.97 6.98
N TRP A 38 0.37 4.85 7.57
CA TRP A 38 0.23 4.71 9.03
C TRP A 38 1.55 5.00 9.74
N HIS A 39 2.67 4.55 9.17
CA HIS A 39 4.02 4.85 9.63
C HIS A 39 4.58 6.14 8.99
N ARG A 40 3.76 7.23 8.94
CA ARG A 40 3.87 8.59 8.32
C ARG A 40 5.27 9.14 7.93
N ARG A 41 6.34 8.63 8.50
CA ARG A 41 7.74 8.97 8.22
C ARG A 41 8.34 8.24 7.01
N LEU A 42 7.68 7.27 6.37
CA LEU A 42 8.24 6.55 5.21
C LEU A 42 8.21 7.40 3.93
N ALA A 43 7.03 7.86 3.51
CA ALA A 43 6.84 8.54 2.23
C ALA A 43 7.69 9.82 2.10
N ARG A 44 7.79 10.63 3.16
CA ARG A 44 8.56 11.88 3.16
C ARG A 44 10.09 11.68 3.21
N ARG A 45 10.59 10.57 3.76
CA ARG A 45 12.04 10.33 3.87
C ARG A 45 12.64 9.67 2.63
N TYR A 46 11.85 8.92 1.87
CA TYR A 46 12.31 8.30 0.62
C TYR A 46 12.88 9.35 -0.35
N GLY A 47 12.13 10.45 -0.59
CA GLY A 47 12.55 11.51 -1.52
C GLY A 47 13.76 12.33 -1.06
N HIS A 48 14.09 12.33 0.24
CA HIS A 48 15.20 13.11 0.79
C HIS A 48 16.46 12.26 1.05
N ARG A 49 16.31 11.01 1.51
CA ARG A 49 17.43 10.11 1.89
C ARG A 49 17.08 8.63 1.62
N PRO A 50 17.24 8.15 0.38
CA PRO A 50 16.87 6.78 0.00
C PRO A 50 17.60 5.70 0.83
N ALA A 51 18.87 5.94 1.20
CA ALA A 51 19.67 5.01 2.03
C ALA A 51 19.05 4.71 3.41
N THR A 52 18.26 5.65 3.98
CA THR A 52 17.58 5.45 5.28
C THR A 52 16.16 4.91 5.14
N SER A 53 15.65 4.81 3.91
CA SER A 53 14.28 4.38 3.64
C SER A 53 14.11 2.87 3.80
N THR A 54 15.15 2.09 3.47
CA THR A 54 15.16 0.62 3.64
C THR A 54 14.97 0.23 5.10
N SER A 55 15.76 0.77 6.03
CA SER A 55 15.60 0.49 7.48
C SER A 55 14.19 0.82 7.99
N ARG A 56 13.58 1.83 7.39
CA ARG A 56 12.26 2.33 7.77
C ARG A 56 11.12 1.47 7.23
N ALA A 57 11.31 0.89 6.03
CA ALA A 57 10.44 -0.14 5.49
C ALA A 57 10.54 -1.42 6.32
N SER A 58 11.76 -1.84 6.70
CA SER A 58 11.97 -2.98 7.60
C SER A 58 11.27 -2.79 8.94
N TRP A 59 11.36 -1.60 9.55
CA TRP A 59 10.65 -1.28 10.79
C TRP A 59 9.13 -1.40 10.64
N ALA A 60 8.55 -0.83 9.57
CA ALA A 60 7.11 -0.93 9.32
C ALA A 60 6.64 -2.38 9.14
N SER A 61 7.45 -3.22 8.47
CA SER A 61 7.18 -4.65 8.34
C SER A 61 7.22 -5.38 9.68
N ILE A 62 8.23 -5.11 10.52
CA ILE A 62 8.34 -5.70 11.87
C ILE A 62 7.09 -5.35 12.70
N VAL A 63 6.74 -4.07 12.80
CA VAL A 63 5.55 -3.64 13.58
C VAL A 63 4.27 -4.29 13.07
N ASN A 64 4.10 -4.41 11.75
CA ASN A 64 2.94 -5.09 11.16
C ASN A 64 2.90 -6.58 11.52
N MET A 65 4.02 -7.29 11.40
CA MET A 65 4.11 -8.71 11.79
C MET A 65 3.89 -8.90 13.29
N THR A 66 4.49 -8.06 14.14
CA THR A 66 4.27 -8.10 15.60
C THR A 66 2.81 -7.86 15.95
N ARG A 67 2.13 -6.89 15.30
CA ARG A 67 0.69 -6.66 15.51
C ARG A 67 -0.14 -7.88 15.12
N ARG A 68 0.18 -8.56 14.01
CA ARG A 68 -0.55 -9.78 13.61
C ARG A 68 -0.37 -10.93 14.59
N LEU A 69 0.78 -11.00 15.26
CA LEU A 69 1.05 -11.99 16.30
C LEU A 69 0.29 -11.69 17.59
N THR A 70 0.22 -10.42 18.01
CA THR A 70 -0.39 -10.03 19.29
C THR A 70 -1.87 -9.68 19.20
N THR A 71 -2.36 -9.39 18.00
CA THR A 71 -3.75 -9.04 17.73
C THR A 71 -4.28 -9.97 16.64
N PRO A 72 -4.77 -11.17 17.01
CA PRO A 72 -5.45 -12.02 16.04
C PRO A 72 -6.64 -11.23 15.47
N ALA A 73 -6.71 -11.15 14.15
CA ALA A 73 -7.93 -10.65 13.51
C ALA A 73 -9.06 -11.60 13.91
N PRO A 74 -10.27 -11.09 14.25
CA PRO A 74 -11.39 -11.98 14.51
C PRO A 74 -11.54 -12.89 13.31
N THR A 75 -11.50 -14.21 13.52
CA THR A 75 -11.78 -15.09 12.40
C THR A 75 -13.23 -14.83 12.00
N ARG A 76 -13.56 -14.96 10.71
CA ARG A 76 -14.95 -14.80 10.24
C ARG A 76 -15.93 -15.63 11.08
N ARG A 77 -15.47 -16.76 11.64
CA ARG A 77 -16.25 -17.62 12.53
C ARG A 77 -16.49 -16.97 13.89
N ASP A 78 -15.46 -16.45 14.54
CA ASP A 78 -15.60 -15.75 15.83
C ASP A 78 -16.52 -14.52 15.74
N ALA A 79 -16.49 -13.82 14.59
CA ALA A 79 -17.36 -12.67 14.34
C ALA A 79 -18.84 -13.06 14.10
N LEU A 80 -19.11 -14.27 13.59
CA LEU A 80 -20.47 -14.78 13.43
C LEU A 80 -21.05 -15.24 14.78
N GLU A 81 -20.23 -15.85 15.63
CA GLU A 81 -20.61 -16.28 17.00
C GLU A 81 -20.91 -15.09 17.92
N LEU A 82 -20.17 -13.98 17.80
CA LEU A 82 -20.42 -12.73 18.55
C LEU A 82 -21.68 -11.96 18.10
N ALA A 83 -22.22 -12.29 16.92
CA ALA A 83 -23.38 -11.64 16.32
C ALA A 83 -24.67 -12.48 16.44
N ALA A 84 -24.57 -13.70 16.98
CA ALA A 84 -25.69 -14.61 17.27
C ALA A 84 -26.13 -14.48 18.73
#